data_AF-A0A9E7H9Q3-F1
#
_entry.id   AF-A0A9E7H9Q3-F1
#
_cell.length_a   1.000
_cell.length_b   1.000
_cell.length_c   1.000
_cell.angle_alpha   90.00
_cell.angle_beta   90.00
_cell.angle_gamma   90.00
#
_symmetry.space_group_name_H-M   'P 1'
#
loop_
_entity.id
_entity.type
_entity.pdbx_description
1 polymer ?
#
loop_
_entity_poly.entity_id
_entity_poly.type
_entity_poly.pdbx_seq_one_letter_code
_entity_poly.pdbx_strand_id
1 'polypeptide(L)'
;MDMDMDEASERVAVEIAAQGVIGKRVDEMESGFMMAIDYMIQMAEKDNDDQRKSLLEVVKQTVLDHLAKKCPPHVQVIGLLCRTPDKESRHELLRRVAAGGGVFKSEKGLKVHLPGANLNDIANQADDLLETMESRPSIPDRKLLARLVLIREEARNMMGGGLLDERNDRGLNTLPEAEVNFLSKLVSLRPGSSVQKMISDVMHGKNEGADNVGSGDEDPNSEQNTLGGFAGRGSVTGRRPRPVRPGMFLETVSKVLGGIYSGNVSGITAQHLEWVHQKTLQILQEMAF
;
A
#
# COMPACT_ATOMS: atom_id res chain seq x y z
N MET A 1 -36.65 10.17 -38.49
CA MET A 1 -36.48 10.49 -37.05
C MET A 1 -35.08 10.04 -36.72
N ASP A 2 -34.11 10.91 -37.00
CA ASP A 2 -32.74 10.68 -36.55
C ASP A 2 -32.74 10.93 -35.05
N MET A 3 -32.63 9.83 -34.30
CA MET A 3 -32.32 9.90 -32.88
C MET A 3 -30.83 10.21 -32.79
N ASP A 4 -30.49 11.49 -32.75
CA ASP A 4 -29.21 11.91 -32.19
C ASP A 4 -29.21 11.45 -30.73
N MET A 5 -28.64 10.26 -30.49
CA MET A 5 -28.31 9.83 -29.13
C MET A 5 -27.30 10.84 -28.61
N ASP A 6 -27.71 11.55 -27.57
CA ASP A 6 -26.85 12.43 -26.79
C ASP A 6 -25.57 11.67 -26.39
N GLU A 7 -24.41 12.30 -26.40
CA GLU A 7 -23.10 11.66 -26.18
C GLU A 7 -23.05 10.88 -24.85
N ALA A 8 -23.81 11.34 -23.85
CA ALA A 8 -24.03 10.66 -22.58
C ALA A 8 -24.80 9.32 -22.73
N SER A 9 -25.79 9.26 -23.63
CA SER A 9 -26.57 8.04 -23.91
C SER A 9 -25.73 7.00 -24.65
N GLU A 10 -24.84 7.44 -25.54
CA GLU A 10 -23.90 6.54 -26.24
C GLU A 10 -22.91 5.91 -25.26
N ARG A 11 -22.32 6.69 -24.35
CA ARG A 11 -21.44 6.16 -23.28
C ARG A 11 -22.12 5.13 -22.40
N VAL A 12 -23.37 5.39 -22.00
CA VAL A 12 -24.17 4.45 -21.19
C VAL A 12 -24.48 3.17 -21.96
N ALA A 13 -24.80 3.26 -23.26
CA ALA A 13 -25.04 2.09 -24.09
C ALA A 13 -23.79 1.21 -24.24
N VAL A 14 -22.62 1.83 -24.41
CA VAL A 14 -21.33 1.14 -24.47
C VAL A 14 -21.01 0.42 -23.15
N GLU A 15 -21.25 1.07 -22.00
CA GLU A 15 -21.04 0.45 -20.69
C GLU A 15 -21.93 -0.77 -20.47
N ILE A 16 -23.22 -0.68 -20.83
CA ILE A 16 -24.18 -1.79 -20.73
C ILE A 16 -23.77 -2.95 -21.64
N ALA A 17 -23.36 -2.66 -22.87
CA ALA A 17 -22.90 -3.66 -23.82
C ALA A 17 -21.63 -4.36 -23.31
N ALA A 18 -20.66 -3.60 -22.80
CA ALA A 18 -19.44 -4.12 -22.21
C ALA A 18 -19.75 -5.04 -21.02
N GLN A 19 -20.61 -4.62 -20.09
CA GLN A 19 -21.00 -5.45 -18.93
C GLN A 19 -21.65 -6.77 -19.35
N GLY A 20 -22.54 -6.74 -20.36
CA GLY A 20 -23.24 -7.93 -20.85
C GLY A 20 -22.31 -8.96 -21.52
N VAL A 21 -21.28 -8.50 -22.23
CA VAL A 21 -20.30 -9.37 -22.91
C VAL A 21 -19.24 -9.88 -21.94
N ILE A 22 -18.63 -8.98 -21.17
CA ILE A 22 -17.56 -9.31 -20.23
C ILE A 22 -18.09 -10.24 -19.14
N GLY A 23 -19.29 -10.00 -18.62
CA GLY A 23 -19.86 -10.83 -17.57
C GLY A 23 -20.04 -12.31 -17.94
N LYS A 24 -20.11 -12.62 -19.24
CA LYS A 24 -20.24 -14.00 -19.74
C LYS A 24 -18.91 -14.69 -20.02
N ARG A 25 -17.84 -13.92 -20.25
CA ARG A 25 -16.57 -14.45 -20.80
C ARG A 25 -15.35 -14.12 -19.96
N VAL A 26 -15.47 -13.35 -18.87
CA VAL A 26 -14.29 -12.95 -18.09
C VAL A 26 -13.50 -14.13 -17.52
N ASP A 27 -14.18 -15.23 -17.20
CA ASP A 27 -13.55 -16.43 -16.65
C ASP A 27 -12.77 -17.21 -17.72
N GLU A 28 -13.05 -16.94 -18.99
CA GLU A 28 -12.37 -17.53 -20.15
C GLU A 28 -11.26 -16.61 -20.68
N MET A 29 -11.06 -15.43 -20.09
CA MET A 29 -10.08 -14.46 -20.56
C MET A 29 -8.68 -14.83 -20.09
N GLU A 30 -7.74 -14.85 -21.04
CA GLU A 30 -6.34 -15.19 -20.80
C GLU A 30 -5.67 -14.19 -19.85
N SER A 31 -4.66 -14.68 -19.11
CA SER A 31 -3.89 -13.89 -18.14
C SER A 31 -3.20 -12.65 -18.74
N GLY A 32 -2.99 -12.62 -20.06
CA GLY A 32 -2.41 -11.49 -20.78
C GLY A 32 -3.40 -10.41 -21.21
N PHE A 33 -4.71 -10.62 -21.05
CA PHE A 33 -5.73 -9.73 -21.62
C PHE A 33 -5.63 -8.29 -21.12
N MET A 34 -5.45 -8.10 -19.80
CA MET A 34 -5.32 -6.77 -19.22
C MET A 34 -4.08 -6.04 -19.74
N MET A 35 -2.97 -6.76 -19.93
CA MET A 35 -1.74 -6.21 -20.49
C MET A 35 -1.92 -5.79 -21.95
N ALA A 36 -2.68 -6.57 -22.72
CA ALA A 36 -3.04 -6.22 -24.10
C ALA A 36 -3.92 -4.98 -24.17
N ILE A 37 -4.92 -4.84 -23.28
CA ILE A 37 -5.73 -3.63 -23.17
C ILE A 37 -4.85 -2.42 -22.85
N ASP A 38 -3.97 -2.52 -21.85
CA ASP A 38 -3.08 -1.43 -21.47
C ASP A 38 -2.18 -1.00 -22.64
N TYR A 39 -1.65 -1.97 -23.38
CA TYR A 39 -0.88 -1.69 -24.59
C TYR A 39 -1.73 -0.99 -25.66
N MET A 40 -2.96 -1.43 -25.90
CA MET A 40 -3.85 -0.80 -26.88
C MET A 40 -4.26 0.63 -26.49
N ILE A 41 -4.46 0.90 -25.19
CA ILE A 41 -4.72 2.25 -24.67
C ILE A 41 -3.51 3.16 -24.95
N GLN A 42 -2.29 2.68 -24.68
CA GLN A 42 -1.07 3.42 -24.97
C GLN A 42 -0.88 3.70 -26.46
N MET A 43 -1.25 2.75 -27.34
CA MET A 43 -1.23 2.98 -28.79
C MET A 43 -2.25 4.04 -29.21
N ALA A 44 -3.50 3.95 -28.72
CA ALA A 44 -4.53 4.94 -29.01
C ALA A 44 -4.13 6.36 -28.55
N GLU A 45 -3.44 6.47 -27.41
CA GLU A 45 -2.88 7.74 -26.94
C GLU A 45 -1.75 8.27 -27.84
N LYS A 46 -0.87 7.41 -28.36
CA LYS A 46 0.16 7.81 -29.33
C LYS A 46 -0.42 8.24 -30.67
N ASP A 47 -1.52 7.62 -31.07
CA ASP A 47 -2.20 7.88 -32.33
C ASP A 47 -3.17 9.08 -32.24
N ASN A 48 -3.30 9.73 -31.05
CA ASN A 48 -4.30 10.77 -30.76
C ASN A 48 -5.74 10.35 -31.10
N ASP A 49 -6.06 9.06 -30.91
CA ASP A 49 -7.39 8.51 -31.09
C ASP A 49 -8.15 8.46 -29.75
N ASP A 50 -8.69 9.61 -29.36
CA ASP A 50 -9.40 9.80 -28.08
C ASP A 50 -10.65 8.92 -27.97
N GLN A 51 -11.33 8.65 -29.09
CA GLN A 51 -12.53 7.81 -29.09
C GLN A 51 -12.15 6.36 -28.79
N ARG A 52 -11.14 5.81 -29.46
CA ARG A 52 -10.65 4.46 -29.18
C ARG A 52 -10.09 4.34 -27.76
N LYS A 53 -9.36 5.35 -27.28
CA LYS A 53 -8.84 5.40 -25.92
C LYS A 53 -9.97 5.30 -24.89
N SER A 54 -10.99 6.15 -25.02
CA SER A 54 -12.12 6.17 -24.08
C SER A 54 -12.89 4.84 -24.04
N LEU A 55 -13.11 4.21 -25.20
CA LEU A 55 -13.79 2.92 -25.28
C LEU A 55 -12.97 1.80 -24.62
N LEU A 56 -11.65 1.77 -24.85
CA LEU A 56 -10.76 0.81 -24.21
C LEU A 56 -10.67 1.01 -22.69
N GLU A 57 -10.69 2.25 -22.22
CA GLU A 57 -10.76 2.57 -20.78
C GLU A 57 -12.06 2.07 -20.14
N VAL A 58 -13.21 2.23 -20.81
CA VAL A 58 -14.51 1.67 -20.36
C VAL A 58 -14.46 0.15 -20.28
N VAL A 59 -13.93 -0.51 -21.32
CA VAL A 59 -13.77 -1.97 -21.33
C VAL A 59 -12.85 -2.43 -20.20
N LYS A 60 -11.69 -1.77 -20.03
CA LYS A 60 -10.75 -2.03 -18.93
C LYS A 60 -11.43 -1.95 -17.58
N GLN A 61 -12.14 -0.85 -17.32
CA GLN A 61 -12.82 -0.62 -16.06
C GLN A 61 -13.91 -1.66 -15.81
N THR A 62 -14.67 -2.03 -16.84
CA THR A 62 -15.72 -3.05 -16.75
C THR A 62 -15.18 -4.42 -16.38
N VAL A 63 -14.04 -4.82 -16.97
CA VAL A 63 -13.36 -6.08 -16.60
C VAL A 63 -12.89 -6.03 -15.15
N LEU A 64 -12.23 -4.95 -14.74
CA LEU A 64 -11.77 -4.78 -13.37
C LEU A 64 -12.91 -4.82 -12.35
N ASP A 65 -14.05 -4.19 -12.64
CA ASP A 65 -15.22 -4.19 -11.76
C ASP A 65 -15.85 -5.59 -11.64
N HIS A 66 -15.87 -6.36 -12.73
CA HIS A 66 -16.36 -7.73 -12.68
C HIS A 66 -15.42 -8.62 -11.85
N LEU A 67 -14.11 -8.51 -12.06
CA LEU A 67 -13.12 -9.27 -11.28
C LEU A 67 -13.18 -8.89 -9.80
N ALA A 68 -13.29 -7.60 -9.48
CA ALA A 68 -13.41 -7.12 -8.11
C ALA A 68 -14.64 -7.71 -7.39
N LYS A 69 -15.79 -7.82 -8.06
CA LYS A 69 -17.00 -8.43 -7.47
C LYS A 69 -16.84 -9.90 -7.09
N LYS A 70 -15.93 -10.62 -7.75
CA LYS A 70 -15.62 -12.03 -7.47
C LYS A 70 -14.61 -12.22 -6.36
N CYS A 71 -13.86 -11.19 -6.00
CA CYS A 71 -12.90 -11.28 -4.90
C CYS A 71 -13.62 -11.50 -3.55
N PRO A 72 -12.95 -12.12 -2.56
CA PRO A 72 -13.49 -12.19 -1.20
C PRO A 72 -13.81 -10.80 -0.61
N PRO A 73 -14.76 -10.71 0.34
CA PRO A 73 -15.19 -9.44 0.93
C PRO A 73 -14.04 -8.54 1.43
N HIS A 74 -13.07 -9.10 2.16
CA HIS A 74 -11.93 -8.34 2.71
C HIS A 74 -11.04 -7.74 1.60
N VAL A 75 -10.85 -8.44 0.47
CA VAL A 75 -10.10 -7.92 -0.69
C VAL A 75 -10.86 -6.76 -1.35
N GLN A 76 -12.19 -6.88 -1.50
CA GLN A 76 -13.03 -5.81 -2.03
C GLN A 76 -12.94 -4.55 -1.16
N VAL A 77 -12.97 -4.71 0.17
CA VAL A 77 -12.85 -3.60 1.13
C VAL A 77 -11.51 -2.89 0.99
N ILE A 78 -10.40 -3.62 0.86
CA ILE A 78 -9.08 -3.01 0.64
C ILE A 78 -9.10 -2.15 -0.63
N GLY A 79 -9.70 -2.65 -1.72
CA GLY A 79 -9.87 -1.88 -2.95
C GLY A 79 -10.69 -0.59 -2.78
N LEU A 80 -11.71 -0.60 -1.92
CA LEU A 80 -12.48 0.61 -1.58
C LEU A 80 -11.68 1.59 -0.72
N LEU A 81 -10.95 1.08 0.28
CA LEU A 81 -10.13 1.91 1.16
C LEU A 81 -8.97 2.59 0.42
N CYS A 82 -8.35 1.89 -0.54
CA CYS A 82 -7.31 2.46 -1.40
C CYS A 82 -7.80 3.64 -2.26
N ARG A 83 -9.11 3.78 -2.46
CA ARG A 83 -9.74 4.90 -3.20
C ARG A 83 -10.32 5.97 -2.27
N THR A 84 -10.18 5.82 -0.96
CA THR A 84 -10.76 6.72 0.05
C THR A 84 -9.64 7.54 0.69
N PRO A 85 -9.42 8.80 0.26
CA PRO A 85 -8.27 9.60 0.69
C PRO A 85 -8.37 10.11 2.12
N ASP A 86 -9.58 10.46 2.55
CA ASP A 86 -9.84 11.01 3.87
C ASP A 86 -9.84 9.92 4.94
N LYS A 87 -9.13 10.17 6.04
CA LYS A 87 -8.96 9.19 7.13
C LYS A 87 -10.25 8.90 7.87
N GLU A 88 -11.04 9.93 8.19
CA GLU A 88 -12.31 9.74 8.91
C GLU A 88 -13.31 8.98 8.05
N SER A 89 -13.32 9.23 6.75
CA SER A 89 -14.10 8.48 5.77
C SER A 89 -13.68 7.01 5.70
N ARG A 90 -12.37 6.70 5.75
CA ARG A 90 -11.88 5.31 5.85
C ARG A 90 -12.29 4.63 7.14
N HIS A 91 -12.16 5.31 8.27
CA HIS A 91 -12.59 4.78 9.57
C HIS A 91 -14.10 4.50 9.59
N GLU A 92 -14.92 5.39 9.04
CA GLU A 92 -16.34 5.17 8.92
C GLU A 92 -16.67 3.98 8.01
N LEU A 93 -15.95 3.84 6.90
CA LEU A 93 -16.08 2.68 6.02
C LEU A 93 -15.73 1.38 6.77
N LEU A 94 -14.59 1.36 7.49
CA LEU A 94 -14.17 0.22 8.30
C LEU A 94 -15.22 -0.14 9.37
N ARG A 95 -15.82 0.85 10.04
CA ARG A 95 -16.90 0.63 11.02
C ARG A 95 -18.11 -0.05 10.37
N ARG A 96 -18.54 0.44 9.21
CA ARG A 96 -19.70 -0.11 8.49
C ARG A 96 -19.45 -1.53 7.99
N VAL A 97 -18.26 -1.78 7.47
CA VAL A 97 -17.84 -3.11 7.00
C VAL A 97 -17.80 -4.09 8.16
N ALA A 98 -17.22 -3.70 9.31
CA ALA A 98 -17.15 -4.52 10.51
C ALA A 98 -18.53 -4.79 11.13
N ALA A 99 -19.50 -3.88 10.95
CA ALA A 99 -20.88 -4.04 11.38
C ALA A 99 -21.72 -4.97 10.46
N GLY A 100 -21.10 -5.63 9.47
CA GLY A 100 -21.77 -6.55 8.54
C GLY A 100 -22.02 -5.99 7.15
N GLY A 101 -21.58 -4.76 6.85
CA GLY A 101 -21.75 -4.13 5.54
C GLY A 101 -23.21 -3.73 5.26
N GLY A 102 -23.57 -3.69 3.98
CA GLY A 102 -24.93 -3.37 3.51
C GLY A 102 -24.98 -2.28 2.44
N VAL A 103 -26.20 -1.84 2.11
CA VAL A 103 -26.43 -0.81 1.09
C VAL A 103 -26.55 0.55 1.76
N PHE A 104 -25.63 1.45 1.45
CA PHE A 104 -25.59 2.81 1.98
C PHE A 104 -25.91 3.82 0.88
N LYS A 105 -26.57 4.93 1.24
CA LYS A 105 -26.70 6.06 0.34
C LYS A 105 -25.48 6.95 0.50
N SER A 106 -24.75 7.18 -0.59
CA SER A 106 -23.76 8.24 -0.68
C SER A 106 -24.44 9.61 -0.56
N GLU A 107 -23.68 10.66 -0.24
CA GLU A 107 -24.14 12.06 -0.22
C GLU A 107 -24.83 12.48 -1.53
N LYS A 108 -24.43 11.86 -2.66
CA LYS A 108 -25.01 12.09 -3.99
C LYS A 108 -26.26 11.23 -4.27
N GLY A 109 -26.81 10.55 -3.28
CA GLY A 109 -27.97 9.67 -3.42
C GLY A 109 -27.67 8.30 -4.08
N LEU A 110 -26.43 8.06 -4.50
CA LEU A 110 -26.01 6.80 -5.12
C LEU A 110 -26.02 5.68 -4.07
N LYS A 111 -26.62 4.53 -4.39
CA LYS A 111 -26.60 3.35 -3.52
C LYS A 111 -25.26 2.63 -3.69
N VAL A 112 -24.47 2.60 -2.62
CA VAL A 112 -23.20 1.89 -2.56
C VAL A 112 -23.39 0.62 -1.74
N HIS A 113 -23.09 -0.53 -2.33
CA HIS A 113 -23.07 -1.80 -1.60
C HIS A 113 -21.69 -1.98 -0.97
N LEU A 114 -21.64 -2.00 0.37
CA LEU A 114 -20.45 -2.32 1.13
C LEU A 114 -20.46 -3.80 1.53
N PRO A 115 -19.44 -4.58 1.18
CA PRO A 115 -19.31 -5.95 1.67
C PRO A 115 -19.03 -5.97 3.18
N GLY A 116 -19.54 -6.97 3.89
CA GLY A 116 -19.21 -7.20 5.30
C GLY A 116 -17.91 -8.01 5.43
N ALA A 117 -16.99 -7.58 6.29
CA ALA A 117 -15.71 -8.26 6.52
C ALA A 117 -15.18 -8.00 7.93
N ASN A 118 -14.41 -8.93 8.47
CA ASN A 118 -13.76 -8.79 9.77
C ASN A 118 -12.54 -7.85 9.64
N LEU A 119 -12.34 -6.96 10.61
CA LEU A 119 -11.17 -6.07 10.67
C LEU A 119 -9.84 -6.84 10.68
N ASN A 120 -9.82 -8.01 11.34
CA ASN A 120 -8.65 -8.88 11.39
C ASN A 120 -8.31 -9.44 9.99
N ASP A 121 -9.32 -9.88 9.24
CA ASP A 121 -9.13 -10.41 7.88
C ASP A 121 -8.67 -9.30 6.92
N ILE A 122 -9.18 -8.08 7.09
CA ILE A 122 -8.73 -6.91 6.33
C ILE A 122 -7.27 -6.57 6.65
N ALA A 123 -6.91 -6.54 7.94
CA ALA A 123 -5.55 -6.25 8.39
C ALA A 123 -4.56 -7.31 7.88
N ASN A 124 -4.89 -8.59 8.01
CA ASN A 124 -4.07 -9.70 7.53
C ASN A 124 -3.93 -9.68 6.01
N GLN A 125 -5.03 -9.47 5.28
CA GLN A 125 -4.97 -9.39 3.82
C GLN A 125 -4.12 -8.20 3.35
N ALA A 126 -4.21 -7.05 4.02
CA ALA A 126 -3.35 -5.91 3.72
C ALA A 126 -1.88 -6.23 4.03
N ASP A 127 -1.60 -6.95 5.12
CA ASP A 127 -0.25 -7.38 5.47
C ASP A 127 0.35 -8.38 4.46
N ASP A 128 -0.43 -9.36 3.99
CA ASP A 128 -0.01 -10.31 2.94
C ASP A 128 0.37 -9.60 1.63
N LEU A 129 -0.42 -8.59 1.25
CA LEU A 129 -0.15 -7.75 0.07
C LEU A 129 1.12 -6.91 0.27
N LEU A 130 1.30 -6.34 1.47
CA LEU A 130 2.51 -5.60 1.84
C LEU A 130 3.74 -6.49 1.80
N GLU A 131 3.68 -7.68 2.38
CA GLU A 131 4.80 -8.65 2.36
C GLU A 131 5.20 -9.00 0.92
N THR A 132 4.20 -9.23 0.07
CA THR A 132 4.42 -9.53 -1.35
C THR A 132 5.05 -8.36 -2.11
N MET A 133 4.73 -7.11 -1.73
CA MET A 133 5.32 -5.91 -2.34
C MET A 133 6.72 -5.62 -1.80
N GLU A 134 6.93 -5.75 -0.49
CA GLU A 134 8.17 -5.39 0.21
C GLU A 134 9.27 -6.44 0.07
N SER A 135 8.90 -7.69 -0.18
CA SER A 135 9.84 -8.78 -0.50
C SER A 135 10.53 -8.62 -1.86
N ARG A 136 9.98 -7.78 -2.75
CA ARG A 136 10.55 -7.52 -4.07
C ARG A 136 11.85 -6.68 -3.97
N PRO A 137 12.80 -6.88 -4.91
CA PRO A 137 14.01 -6.06 -4.97
C PRO A 137 13.71 -4.56 -5.14
N SER A 138 12.66 -4.24 -5.89
CA SER A 138 12.17 -2.87 -6.09
C SER A 138 10.67 -2.79 -5.86
N ILE A 139 10.22 -1.68 -5.28
CA ILE A 139 8.81 -1.41 -5.03
C ILE A 139 8.19 -0.85 -6.32
N PRO A 140 7.18 -1.52 -6.91
CA PRO A 140 6.59 -1.07 -8.17
C PRO A 140 5.74 0.20 -8.02
N ASP A 141 5.00 0.35 -6.91
CA ASP A 141 4.16 1.51 -6.64
C ASP A 141 4.21 1.86 -5.14
N ARG A 142 4.90 2.97 -4.84
CA ARG A 142 5.03 3.47 -3.46
C ARG A 142 3.77 4.15 -2.93
N LYS A 143 2.91 4.69 -3.80
CA LYS A 143 1.62 5.26 -3.37
C LYS A 143 0.68 4.15 -2.93
N LEU A 144 0.61 3.07 -3.71
CA LEU A 144 -0.16 1.88 -3.32
C LEU A 144 0.40 1.26 -2.03
N LEU A 145 1.72 1.15 -1.90
CA LEU A 145 2.36 0.67 -0.68
C LEU A 145 1.93 1.51 0.54
N ALA A 146 2.01 2.84 0.43
CA ALA A 146 1.60 3.74 1.51
C ALA A 146 0.13 3.55 1.88
N ARG A 147 -0.77 3.42 0.89
CA ARG A 147 -2.20 3.13 1.13
C ARG A 147 -2.40 1.83 1.89
N LEU A 148 -1.73 0.75 1.48
CA LEU A 148 -1.84 -0.55 2.13
C LEU A 148 -1.33 -0.51 3.57
N VAL A 149 -0.22 0.19 3.83
CA VAL A 149 0.29 0.40 5.20
C VAL A 149 -0.75 1.12 6.05
N LEU A 150 -1.31 2.23 5.56
CA LEU A 150 -2.34 2.97 6.30
C LEU A 150 -3.56 2.10 6.61
N ILE A 151 -4.04 1.33 5.62
CA ILE A 151 -5.19 0.43 5.79
C ILE A 151 -4.91 -0.61 6.87
N ARG A 152 -3.73 -1.25 6.83
CA ARG A 152 -3.32 -2.23 7.84
C ARG A 152 -3.32 -1.60 9.23
N GLU A 153 -2.66 -0.45 9.40
CA GLU A 153 -2.54 0.21 10.71
C GLU A 153 -3.88 0.74 11.22
N GLU A 154 -4.75 1.26 10.36
CA GLU A 154 -6.10 1.72 10.74
C GLU A 154 -7.00 0.55 11.17
N ALA A 155 -6.99 -0.55 10.42
CA ALA A 155 -7.73 -1.75 10.78
C ALA A 155 -7.27 -2.33 12.13
N ARG A 156 -5.94 -2.42 12.36
CA ARG A 156 -5.35 -2.85 13.64
C ARG A 156 -5.74 -1.93 14.79
N ASN A 157 -5.65 -0.62 14.61
CA ASN A 157 -6.03 0.35 15.64
C ASN A 157 -7.50 0.26 16.04
N MET A 158 -8.38 -0.09 15.10
CA MET A 158 -9.81 -0.25 15.37
C MET A 158 -10.18 -1.54 16.11
N MET A 159 -9.27 -2.53 16.19
CA MET A 159 -9.53 -3.80 16.89
C MET A 159 -9.36 -3.74 18.41
N GLY A 160 -9.08 -2.56 18.97
CA GLY A 160 -9.14 -2.28 20.42
C GLY A 160 -7.88 -2.62 21.22
N GLY A 161 -6.92 -3.41 20.70
CA GLY A 161 -5.63 -3.67 21.35
C GLY A 161 -4.52 -2.69 20.99
N GLY A 162 -4.79 -1.75 20.07
CA GLY A 162 -3.85 -0.70 19.68
C GLY A 162 -2.57 -1.25 19.03
N LEU A 163 -1.48 -0.50 19.16
CA LEU A 163 -0.20 -0.82 18.53
C LEU A 163 0.40 -2.15 19.02
N LEU A 164 0.19 -2.47 20.29
CA LEU A 164 0.83 -3.60 20.99
C LEU A 164 -0.07 -4.83 21.09
N ASP A 165 -1.15 -4.87 20.31
CA ASP A 165 -2.02 -6.05 20.25
C ASP A 165 -1.21 -7.26 19.78
N GLU A 166 -1.28 -8.37 20.51
CA GLU A 166 -0.56 -9.61 20.18
C GLU A 166 -0.93 -10.14 18.79
N ARG A 167 -2.16 -9.84 18.30
CA ARG A 167 -2.60 -10.21 16.96
C ARG A 167 -1.83 -9.49 15.85
N ASN A 168 -1.15 -8.38 16.16
CA ASN A 168 -0.34 -7.64 15.21
C ASN A 168 1.03 -8.31 14.97
N ASP A 169 1.45 -9.24 15.84
CA ASP A 169 2.76 -9.87 15.74
C ASP A 169 2.83 -10.83 14.54
N ARG A 170 3.70 -10.50 13.58
CA ARG A 170 4.00 -11.35 12.41
C ARG A 170 4.85 -12.59 12.74
N GLY A 171 5.14 -12.85 14.01
CA GLY A 171 5.95 -14.00 14.46
C GLY A 171 7.43 -13.90 14.08
N LEU A 172 7.92 -12.71 13.73
CA LEU A 172 9.35 -12.50 13.45
C LEU A 172 10.17 -12.70 14.73
N ASN A 173 10.90 -13.81 14.81
CA ASN A 173 11.81 -14.13 15.91
C ASN A 173 13.05 -13.23 15.92
N THR A 174 13.40 -12.64 14.77
CA THR A 174 14.54 -11.74 14.60
C THR A 174 14.11 -10.51 13.85
N LEU A 175 14.44 -9.33 14.39
CA LEU A 175 14.15 -8.07 13.72
C LEU A 175 15.08 -7.88 12.50
N PRO A 176 14.56 -7.36 11.38
CA PRO A 176 15.37 -7.05 10.20
C PRO A 176 16.51 -6.06 10.50
N GLU A 177 17.71 -6.37 10.01
CA GLU A 177 18.92 -5.58 10.28
C GLU A 177 18.81 -4.13 9.76
N ALA A 178 18.22 -3.92 8.58
CA ALA A 178 18.12 -2.60 7.96
C ALA A 178 17.24 -1.65 8.77
N GLU A 179 16.05 -2.13 9.16
CA GLU A 179 15.08 -1.40 9.97
C GLU A 179 15.65 -1.09 11.37
N VAL A 180 16.33 -2.05 12.00
CA VAL A 180 16.97 -1.84 13.33
C VAL A 180 18.10 -0.82 13.25
N ASN A 181 18.93 -0.88 12.21
CA ASN A 181 20.01 0.08 12.01
C ASN A 181 19.46 1.49 11.75
N PHE A 182 18.42 1.62 10.93
CA PHE A 182 17.76 2.89 10.69
C PHE A 182 17.10 3.43 11.97
N LEU A 183 16.38 2.59 12.71
CA LEU A 183 15.76 2.97 13.97
C LEU A 183 16.79 3.47 14.99
N SER A 184 17.93 2.77 15.09
CA SER A 184 19.04 3.16 15.96
C SER A 184 19.61 4.54 15.61
N LYS A 185 19.72 4.85 14.30
CA LYS A 185 20.09 6.20 13.83
C LYS A 185 19.05 7.24 14.26
N LEU A 186 17.76 6.95 14.11
CA LEU A 186 16.69 7.91 14.50
C LEU A 186 16.73 8.20 16.00
N VAL A 187 16.82 7.18 16.84
CA VAL A 187 16.83 7.32 18.31
C VAL A 187 18.05 8.09 18.83
N SER A 188 19.17 8.05 18.11
CA SER A 188 20.38 8.82 18.44
C SER A 188 20.23 10.34 18.24
N LEU A 189 19.22 10.76 17.48
CA LEU A 189 18.93 12.17 17.19
C LEU A 189 17.79 12.68 18.08
N ARG A 190 17.65 14.01 18.19
CA ARG A 190 16.49 14.59 18.87
C ARG A 190 15.30 14.63 17.90
N PRO A 191 14.06 14.34 18.37
CA PRO A 191 12.86 14.51 17.57
C PRO A 191 12.78 15.91 16.96
N GLY A 192 12.47 16.01 15.67
CA GLY A 192 12.41 17.29 14.97
C GLY A 192 12.42 17.16 13.45
N SER A 193 12.62 18.30 12.77
CA SER A 193 12.56 18.40 11.31
C SER A 193 13.62 17.54 10.60
N SER A 194 14.80 17.39 11.20
CA SER A 194 15.86 16.52 10.65
C SER A 194 15.44 15.05 10.63
N VAL A 195 14.91 14.54 11.75
CA VAL A 195 14.41 13.15 11.85
C VAL A 195 13.20 12.96 10.92
N GLN A 196 12.28 13.92 10.87
CA GLN A 196 11.14 13.88 9.97
C GLN A 196 11.58 13.81 8.50
N LYS A 197 12.60 14.58 8.10
CA LYS A 197 13.16 14.53 6.75
C LYS A 197 13.79 13.18 6.45
N MET A 198 14.54 12.59 7.39
CA MET A 198 15.12 11.26 7.23
C MET A 198 14.04 10.19 7.02
N ILE A 199 12.98 10.20 7.83
CA ILE A 199 11.83 9.30 7.66
C ILE A 199 11.21 9.52 6.28
N SER A 200 10.96 10.78 5.90
CA SER A 200 10.36 11.11 4.61
C SER A 200 11.20 10.62 3.43
N ASP A 201 12.50 10.86 3.45
CA ASP A 201 13.40 10.41 2.39
C ASP A 201 13.37 8.88 2.26
N VAL A 202 13.39 8.14 3.37
CA VAL A 202 13.30 6.67 3.35
C VAL A 202 11.97 6.18 2.81
N MET A 203 10.83 6.74 3.25
CA MET A 203 9.52 6.34 2.74
C MET A 203 9.39 6.57 1.23
N HIS A 204 9.94 7.68 0.73
CA HIS A 204 10.00 8.02 -0.70
C HIS A 204 11.01 7.19 -1.50
N GLY A 205 11.82 6.36 -0.86
CA GLY A 205 12.78 5.51 -1.55
C GLY A 205 14.12 6.16 -1.82
N LYS A 206 14.55 7.04 -0.93
CA LYS A 206 15.86 7.67 -0.94
C LYS A 206 16.67 7.14 0.26
N ASN A 207 17.98 7.33 0.21
CA ASN A 207 18.90 6.92 1.27
C ASN A 207 18.72 5.45 1.66
N GLU A 208 18.45 5.14 2.93
CA GLU A 208 18.23 3.78 3.43
C GLU A 208 17.00 3.08 2.83
N GLY A 209 16.06 3.81 2.21
CA GLY A 209 14.90 3.26 1.51
C GLY A 209 15.10 3.07 0.00
N ALA A 210 16.26 3.45 -0.54
CA ALA A 210 16.56 3.36 -1.96
C ALA A 210 16.69 1.91 -2.42
N ASP A 211 16.02 1.58 -3.51
CA ASP A 211 16.11 0.24 -4.10
C ASP A 211 17.56 -0.04 -4.50
N ASN A 212 18.04 -1.24 -4.19
CA ASN A 212 19.35 -1.69 -4.63
C ASN A 212 19.28 -1.97 -6.13
N VAL A 213 19.38 -0.93 -6.95
CA VAL A 213 19.58 -1.05 -8.40
C VAL A 213 21.05 -1.40 -8.62
N GLY A 214 21.40 -2.64 -8.30
CA GLY A 214 22.68 -3.20 -8.71
C GLY A 214 22.59 -3.55 -10.19
N SER A 215 23.33 -2.81 -11.02
CA SER A 215 23.77 -3.27 -12.33
C SER A 215 24.25 -4.71 -12.22
N GLY A 216 23.82 -5.56 -13.15
CA GLY A 216 24.02 -7.01 -13.11
C GLY A 216 25.45 -7.52 -13.26
N ASP A 217 26.48 -6.72 -12.96
CA ASP A 217 27.89 -7.12 -13.02
C ASP A 217 28.69 -6.34 -11.95
N GLU A 218 28.67 -6.80 -10.70
CA GLU A 218 29.71 -6.43 -9.74
C GLU A 218 30.70 -7.61 -9.66
N ASP A 219 31.73 -7.51 -10.51
CA ASP A 219 32.99 -8.24 -10.48
C ASP A 219 33.49 -8.31 -9.02
N PRO A 220 33.89 -9.49 -8.49
CA PRO A 220 34.17 -9.68 -7.05
C PRO A 220 35.44 -8.95 -6.56
N ASN A 221 35.98 -8.00 -7.32
CA ASN A 221 37.28 -7.38 -7.07
C ASN A 221 37.30 -5.84 -7.13
N SER A 222 36.15 -5.15 -7.18
CA SER A 222 36.13 -3.69 -7.10
C SER A 222 36.04 -3.20 -5.65
N GLU A 223 37.16 -3.24 -4.94
CA GLU A 223 37.38 -2.43 -3.75
C GLU A 223 37.50 -0.95 -4.16
N GLN A 224 36.38 -0.23 -4.35
CA GLN A 224 36.31 1.23 -4.15
C GLN A 224 34.93 1.81 -4.46
N ASN A 225 34.53 2.76 -3.60
CA ASN A 225 33.35 3.64 -3.62
C ASN A 225 32.11 3.06 -2.92
N THR A 226 31.69 3.51 -1.74
CA THR A 226 31.90 4.82 -1.09
C THR A 226 31.67 4.69 0.41
N LEU A 227 32.63 5.18 1.20
CA LEU A 227 32.54 5.36 2.64
C LEU A 227 31.52 6.46 2.96
N GLY A 228 30.50 6.10 3.75
CA GLY A 228 29.61 7.03 4.45
C GLY A 228 29.40 6.52 5.86
N GLY A 229 30.34 6.83 6.75
CA GLY A 229 30.42 6.26 8.10
C GLY A 229 29.39 6.81 9.08
N PHE A 230 28.83 5.90 9.89
CA PHE A 230 28.97 5.97 11.35
C PHE A 230 29.11 4.53 11.86
N ALA A 231 30.22 4.29 12.55
CA ALA A 231 30.64 3.10 13.30
C ALA A 231 29.76 1.82 13.28
N GLY A 232 30.31 0.75 12.69
CA GLY A 232 30.44 -0.51 13.42
C GLY A 232 29.32 -1.56 13.30
N ARG A 233 29.00 -2.02 12.10
CA ARG A 233 28.79 -3.45 11.77
C ARG A 233 28.60 -3.58 10.25
N GLY A 234 29.63 -4.08 9.57
CA GLY A 234 29.43 -4.60 8.22
C GLY A 234 28.45 -5.77 8.29
N SER A 235 27.58 -5.92 7.29
CA SER A 235 26.68 -7.06 7.22
C SER A 235 27.50 -8.34 7.38
N VAL A 236 27.15 -9.17 8.37
CA VAL A 236 27.82 -10.44 8.69
C VAL A 236 27.82 -11.40 7.49
N THR A 237 27.03 -11.10 6.45
CA THR A 237 26.82 -11.93 5.26
C THR A 237 27.46 -11.38 3.98
N GLY A 238 28.11 -10.21 4.01
CA GLY A 238 28.68 -9.58 2.82
C GLY A 238 27.65 -9.12 1.77
N ARG A 239 26.35 -9.34 2.01
CA ARG A 239 25.25 -8.91 1.13
C ARG A 239 24.78 -7.53 1.57
N ARG A 240 24.58 -6.60 0.63
CA ARG A 240 23.99 -5.29 0.96
C ARG A 240 22.65 -5.54 1.67
N PRO A 241 22.41 -4.93 2.86
CA PRO A 241 21.15 -5.09 3.56
C PRO A 241 20.00 -4.63 2.66
N ARG A 242 18.84 -5.27 2.79
CA ARG A 242 17.64 -4.85 2.05
C ARG A 242 17.32 -3.39 2.40
N PRO A 243 16.77 -2.62 1.45
CA PRO A 243 16.32 -1.26 1.74
C PRO A 243 15.25 -1.29 2.82
N VAL A 244 15.21 -0.25 3.66
CA VAL A 244 14.17 -0.09 4.68
C VAL A 244 12.81 0.01 4.00
N ARG A 245 11.86 -0.83 4.42
CA ARG A 245 10.50 -0.87 3.85
C ARG A 245 9.48 -0.30 4.84
N PRO A 246 8.53 0.56 4.42
CA PRO A 246 7.58 1.22 5.32
C PRO A 246 6.81 0.28 6.27
N GLY A 247 6.28 -0.83 5.75
CA GLY A 247 5.51 -1.82 6.49
C GLY A 247 6.36 -2.57 7.50
N MET A 248 7.53 -3.06 7.09
CA MET A 248 8.53 -3.69 7.98
C MET A 248 9.11 -2.72 9.02
N PHE A 249 9.29 -1.45 8.65
CA PHE A 249 9.81 -0.43 9.56
C PHE A 249 8.83 -0.16 10.70
N LEU A 250 7.54 0.06 10.40
CA LEU A 250 6.52 0.23 11.42
C LEU A 250 6.39 -1.00 12.32
N GLU A 251 6.44 -2.20 11.75
CA GLU A 251 6.44 -3.46 12.51
C GLU A 251 7.64 -3.51 13.50
N THR A 252 8.83 -3.12 13.03
CA THR A 252 10.04 -3.07 13.87
C THR A 252 9.90 -2.05 15.00
N VAL A 253 9.35 -0.87 14.71
CA VAL A 253 9.08 0.16 15.73
C VAL A 253 8.09 -0.36 16.77
N SER A 254 7.00 -1.00 16.36
CA SER A 254 5.99 -1.59 17.25
C SER A 254 6.57 -2.68 18.16
N LYS A 255 7.37 -3.59 17.60
CA LYS A 255 8.03 -4.65 18.37
C LYS A 255 9.01 -4.11 19.41
N VAL A 256 9.81 -3.10 19.04
CA VAL A 256 10.74 -2.46 19.98
C VAL A 256 9.97 -1.72 21.08
N LEU A 257 8.88 -1.01 20.73
CA LEU A 257 7.99 -0.38 21.70
C LEU A 257 7.39 -1.41 22.68
N GLY A 258 6.89 -2.55 22.18
CA GLY A 258 6.37 -3.64 23.03
C GLY A 258 7.43 -4.22 23.97
N GLY A 259 8.66 -4.39 23.50
CA GLY A 259 9.81 -4.78 24.33
C GLY A 259 10.14 -3.77 25.43
N ILE A 260 10.08 -2.47 25.13
CA ILE A 260 10.33 -1.39 26.10
C ILE A 260 9.24 -1.37 27.18
N TYR A 261 7.98 -1.50 26.78
CA TYR A 261 6.84 -1.49 27.69
C TYR A 261 6.79 -2.74 28.59
N SER A 262 7.10 -3.92 28.05
CA SER A 262 7.19 -5.15 28.86
C SER A 262 8.40 -5.15 29.80
N GLY A 263 9.49 -4.48 29.42
CA GLY A 263 10.70 -4.35 30.23
C GLY A 263 10.68 -3.30 31.35
N ASN A 264 9.54 -2.62 31.59
CA ASN A 264 9.41 -1.53 32.56
C ASN A 264 10.36 -0.32 32.33
N VAL A 265 10.96 -0.20 31.14
CA VAL A 265 11.85 0.93 30.80
C VAL A 265 11.02 2.06 30.17
N SER A 266 10.05 2.59 30.91
CA SER A 266 9.31 3.78 30.47
C SER A 266 10.22 5.01 30.54
N GLY A 267 10.43 5.68 29.41
CA GLY A 267 11.33 6.83 29.33
C GLY A 267 11.23 7.60 28.01
N ILE A 268 12.11 8.60 27.85
CA ILE A 268 12.20 9.49 26.66
C ILE A 268 12.28 8.69 25.35
N THR A 269 12.89 7.50 25.38
CA THR A 269 13.00 6.61 24.22
C THR A 269 11.65 6.07 23.74
N ALA A 270 10.73 5.71 24.64
CA ALA A 270 9.39 5.23 24.26
C ALA A 270 8.58 6.34 23.57
N GLN A 271 8.56 7.54 24.16
CA GLN A 271 7.89 8.71 23.58
C GLN A 271 8.47 9.11 22.21
N HIS A 272 9.80 8.99 22.06
CA HIS A 272 10.45 9.22 20.77
C HIS A 272 9.98 8.19 19.73
N LEU A 273 9.94 6.90 20.08
CA LEU A 273 9.48 5.87 19.15
C LEU A 273 8.00 6.01 18.78
N GLU A 274 7.14 6.39 19.72
CA GLU A 274 5.75 6.74 19.42
C GLU A 274 5.65 7.92 18.45
N TRP A 275 6.47 8.95 18.66
CA TRP A 275 6.56 10.09 17.75
C TRP A 275 7.03 9.66 16.35
N VAL A 276 8.04 8.78 16.25
CA VAL A 276 8.52 8.21 14.97
C VAL A 276 7.40 7.44 14.27
N HIS A 277 6.67 6.60 15.00
CA HIS A 277 5.54 5.85 14.48
C HIS A 277 4.46 6.80 13.90
N GLN A 278 4.01 7.78 14.69
CA GLN A 278 2.99 8.75 14.27
C GLN A 278 3.44 9.59 13.07
N LYS A 279 4.70 10.04 13.05
CA LYS A 279 5.24 10.85 11.94
C LYS A 279 5.39 10.04 10.66
N THR A 280 5.74 8.77 10.77
CA THR A 280 5.78 7.87 9.62
C THR A 280 4.38 7.73 9.01
N LEU A 281 3.34 7.51 9.82
CA LEU A 281 1.96 7.46 9.34
C LEU A 281 1.50 8.76 8.67
N GLN A 282 1.87 9.92 9.23
CA GLN A 282 1.56 11.22 8.63
C GLN A 282 2.19 11.35 7.23
N ILE A 283 3.48 11.01 7.10
CA ILE A 283 4.19 11.05 5.82
C ILE A 283 3.55 10.10 4.81
N LEU A 284 3.20 8.88 5.23
CA LEU A 284 2.53 7.92 4.36
C LEU A 284 1.16 8.40 3.89
N GLN A 285 0.41 9.10 4.75
CA GLN A 285 -0.85 9.74 4.37
C GLN A 285 -0.65 10.80 3.27
N GLU A 286 0.36 11.67 3.41
CA GLU A 286 0.71 12.69 2.41
C GLU A 286 1.22 12.07 1.09
N MET A 287 1.85 10.89 1.15
CA MET A 287 2.31 10.17 -0.04
C MET A 287 1.19 9.43 -0.77
N ALA A 288 0.23 8.88 -0.01
CA ALA A 288 -0.83 8.03 -0.53
C ALA A 288 -1.86 8.80 -1.37
N PHE A 289 -2.12 10.07 -1.04
CA PHE A 289 -3.23 10.85 -1.58
C PHE A 289 -2.85 12.28 -1.91
#